data_AF-A0A2V7W8I4-F1
#
_entry.id   AF-A0A2V7W8I4-F1
#
_cell.length_a   1.000
_cell.length_b   1.000
_cell.length_c   1.000
_cell.angle_alpha   90.00
_cell.angle_beta   90.00
_cell.angle_gamma   90.00
#
_symmetry.space_group_name_H-M   'P 1'
#
loop_
_entity.id
_entity.type
_entity.pdbx_description
1 polymer ?
#
loop_
_entity_poly.entity_id
_entity_poly.type
_entity_poly.pdbx_seq_one_letter_code
_entity_poly.pdbx_strand_id
1 'polypeptide(L)' 'AQAKIVINDSRISKRHVQIIPRGGRVHAVDQNSSNGTFLGKAGGPKVTDVALKRGDIIVLADNAASFAYQV' A
#
# COMPACT_ATOMS: atom_id res chain seq x y z
N ALA A 1 -2.06 -16.20 1.33
CA ALA A 1 -1.98 -15.62 2.69
C ALA A 1 -3.21 -14.78 2.98
N GLN A 2 -3.67 -14.75 4.23
CA GLN A 2 -4.75 -13.89 4.72
C GLN A 2 -4.22 -12.50 5.09
N ALA A 3 -4.99 -11.45 4.86
CA ALA A 3 -4.63 -10.10 5.27
C ALA A 3 -4.52 -10.02 6.80
N LYS A 4 -3.46 -9.38 7.30
CA LYS A 4 -3.24 -9.16 8.74
C LYS A 4 -3.97 -7.92 9.25
N ILE A 5 -4.09 -6.92 8.38
CA ILE A 5 -4.86 -5.70 8.61
C ILE A 5 -6.03 -5.75 7.63
N VAL A 6 -7.25 -5.68 8.15
CA VAL A 6 -8.48 -5.75 7.35
C VAL A 6 -9.12 -4.38 7.34
N ILE A 7 -9.42 -3.90 6.15
CA ILE A 7 -10.14 -2.65 5.92
C ILE A 7 -11.46 -3.05 5.27
N ASN A 8 -12.56 -2.82 5.97
CA ASN A 8 -13.89 -3.22 5.50
C ASN A 8 -14.45 -2.19 4.52
N ASP A 9 -13.85 -2.12 3.33
CA ASP A 9 -14.27 -1.26 2.24
C ASP A 9 -14.24 -2.07 0.93
N SER A 10 -15.32 -2.00 0.14
CA SER A 10 -15.47 -2.79 -1.09
C SER A 10 -14.45 -2.43 -2.17
N ARG A 11 -13.82 -1.25 -2.08
CA ARG A 11 -12.75 -0.81 -2.99
C ARG A 11 -11.40 -1.44 -2.66
N ILE A 12 -11.26 -2.04 -1.48
CA ILE A 12 -10.02 -2.68 -1.04
C ILE A 12 -10.07 -4.17 -1.36
N SER A 13 -9.25 -4.61 -2.32
CA SER A 13 -9.04 -6.04 -2.62
C SER A 13 -8.64 -6.84 -1.38
N LYS A 14 -9.11 -8.10 -1.29
CA LYS A 14 -8.81 -9.02 -0.17
C LYS A 14 -7.31 -9.20 0.11
N ARG A 15 -6.49 -9.12 -0.94
CA ARG A 15 -5.03 -8.96 -0.88
C ARG A 15 -4.70 -7.72 -1.68
N HIS A 16 -4.46 -6.60 -1.00
CA HIS A 16 -4.29 -5.31 -1.66
C HIS A 16 -2.82 -4.92 -1.76
N VAL A 17 -2.19 -4.72 -0.61
CA VAL A 17 -0.79 -4.35 -0.50
C VAL A 17 -0.15 -5.22 0.58
N GLN A 18 1.12 -5.55 0.41
CA GLN A 18 1.92 -6.21 1.42
C GLN A 18 3.06 -5.29 1.83
N ILE A 19 3.21 -5.10 3.14
CA ILE A 19 4.33 -4.34 3.72
C ILE A 19 5.34 -5.35 4.25
N ILE A 20 6.54 -5.40 3.67
CA ILE A 20 7.55 -6.42 3.99
C ILE A 20 8.94 -5.83 4.21
N PRO A 21 9.70 -6.30 5.21
CA PRO A 21 11.13 -6.08 5.25
C PRO A 21 11.82 -6.92 4.17
N ARG A 22 12.67 -6.29 3.35
CA ARG A 22 13.50 -6.93 2.33
C ARG A 22 14.81 -6.15 2.18
N GLY A 23 15.96 -6.82 2.32
CA GLY A 23 17.27 -6.20 2.12
C GLY A 23 17.55 -4.98 3.02
N GLY A 24 17.11 -5.04 4.29
CA GLY A 24 17.30 -3.95 5.25
C GLY A 24 16.40 -2.73 5.04
N ARG A 25 15.43 -2.80 4.12
CA ARG A 25 14.42 -1.76 3.89
C ARG A 25 13.01 -2.33 4.01
N VAL A 26 12.04 -1.49 4.31
CA VAL A 26 10.62 -1.86 4.24
C VAL A 26 10.10 -1.53 2.85
N HIS A 27 9.40 -2.47 2.24
CA HIS A 27 8.80 -2.33 0.93
C HIS A 27 7.28 -2.36 1.02
N ALA A 28 6.61 -1.54 0.21
CA ALA A 28 5.21 -1.70 -0.13
C ALA A 28 5.09 -2.38 -1.50
N VAL A 29 4.42 -3.54 -1.53
CA VAL A 29 4.24 -4.35 -2.73
C VAL A 29 2.75 -4.52 -3.01
N ASP A 30 2.26 -3.92 -4.08
CA ASP A 30 0.88 -4.11 -4.53
C ASP A 30 0.68 -5.57 -4.97
N GLN A 31 -0.43 -6.17 -4.56
CA GLN A 31 -0.74 -7.58 -4.80
C GLN A 31 -1.67 -7.76 -5.99
N ASN A 32 -1.48 -6.94 -7.04
CA ASN A 32 -2.36 -6.82 -8.19
C ASN A 32 -3.78 -6.42 -7.77
N SER A 33 -3.87 -5.36 -6.97
CA SER A 33 -5.13 -4.85 -6.45
C SER A 33 -5.99 -4.24 -7.56
N SER A 34 -7.31 -4.35 -7.42
CA SER A 34 -8.25 -3.92 -8.46
C SER A 34 -8.26 -2.40 -8.65
N ASN A 35 -8.10 -1.64 -7.56
CA ASN A 35 -8.13 -0.18 -7.57
C ASN A 35 -6.75 0.47 -7.40
N GLY A 36 -5.70 -0.34 -7.27
CA GLY A 36 -4.31 0.10 -7.21
C GLY A 36 -3.86 0.65 -5.84
N THR A 37 -2.55 0.67 -5.68
CA THR A 37 -1.83 1.32 -4.59
C THR A 37 -1.04 2.53 -5.15
N PHE A 38 -1.03 3.64 -4.43
CA PHE A 38 -0.43 4.90 -4.89
C PHE A 38 0.45 5.55 -3.81
N LEU A 39 1.46 6.30 -4.24
CA LEU A 39 2.31 7.11 -3.36
C LEU A 39 1.79 8.55 -3.27
N GLY A 40 1.67 9.07 -2.05
CA GLY A 40 1.27 10.44 -1.72
C GLY A 40 -0.23 10.69 -1.76
N LYS A 41 -0.89 10.42 -2.90
CA LYS A 41 -2.32 10.72 -3.13
C LYS A 41 -2.97 9.69 -4.06
N ALA A 42 -4.30 9.54 -3.98
CA ALA A 42 -5.05 8.80 -5.00
C ALA A 42 -4.79 9.39 -6.41
N GLY A 43 -4.58 8.51 -7.39
CA GLY A 43 -4.18 8.90 -8.75
C GLY A 43 -2.75 9.45 -8.87
N GLY A 44 -1.94 9.39 -7.80
CA GLY A 44 -0.51 9.66 -7.84
C GLY A 44 0.29 8.56 -8.55
N PRO A 45 1.63 8.53 -8.39
CA PRO A 45 2.45 7.45 -8.90
C PRO A 45 1.98 6.09 -8.38
N LYS A 46 1.72 5.14 -9.29
CA LYS A 46 1.35 3.77 -8.92
C LYS A 46 2.52 3.05 -8.28
N VAL A 47 2.22 2.31 -7.22
CA VAL A 47 3.14 1.43 -6.52
C VAL A 47 2.92 0.01 -7.02
N THR A 48 3.99 -0.63 -7.48
CA THR A 48 4.02 -2.08 -7.73
C THR A 48 4.90 -2.76 -6.69
N ASP A 49 6.14 -2.29 -6.55
CA ASP A 49 7.09 -2.63 -5.48
C ASP A 49 7.98 -1.41 -5.24
N VAL A 50 7.90 -0.81 -4.07
CA VAL A 50 8.71 0.37 -3.71
C VAL A 50 9.32 0.22 -2.33
N ALA A 51 10.59 0.59 -2.20
CA ALA A 51 11.23 0.76 -0.89
C ALA A 51 10.72 2.06 -0.26
N LEU A 52 10.07 1.96 0.90
CA LEU A 52 9.51 3.08 1.63
C LEU A 52 10.60 3.94 2.27
N LYS A 53 10.38 5.26 2.26
CA LYS A 53 11.18 6.27 2.95
C LYS A 53 10.33 6.94 4.02
N ARG A 54 10.97 7.41 5.09
CA ARG A 54 10.30 8.16 6.15
C ARG A 54 9.53 9.35 5.56
N GLY A 55 8.26 9.45 5.90
CA GLY A 55 7.33 10.46 5.39
C GLY A 55 6.49 10.00 4.18
N ASP A 56 6.81 8.86 3.55
CA ASP A 56 6.00 8.34 2.46
C ASP A 56 4.58 8.03 2.94
N ILE A 57 3.59 8.46 2.16
CA ILE A 57 2.18 8.13 2.37
C ILE A 57 1.78 7.13 1.32
N ILE A 58 1.31 5.96 1.72
CA ILE A 58 0.74 4.97 0.82
C ILE A 58 -0.77 5.07 0.88
N VAL A 59 -1.38 5.26 -0.28
CA VAL A 59 -2.82 5.35 -0.48
C VAL A 59 -3.31 4.10 -1.19
N LEU A 60 -4.38 3.51 -0.68
CA LEU A 60 -5.01 2.31 -1.23
C LEU A 60 -6.32 2.68 -1.90
N ALA A 61 -6.51 2.18 -3.12
CA ALA A 61 -7.63 2.53 -3.97
C ALA A 61 -7.80 4.06 -4.12
N ASP A 62 -9.02 4.50 -4.42
CA ASP A 62 -9.39 5.91 -4.51
C ASP A 62 -9.60 6.53 -3.11
N ASN A 63 -8.50 6.69 -2.36
CA ASN A 63 -8.47 7.22 -0.97
C ASN A 63 -9.36 6.46 0.03
N ALA A 64 -9.64 5.17 -0.21
CA ALA A 64 -10.40 4.35 0.74
C ALA A 64 -9.63 4.15 2.06
N ALA A 65 -8.30 4.08 1.98
CA ALA A 65 -7.42 4.09 3.14
C ALA A 65 -6.04 4.63 2.78
N SER A 66 -5.31 5.10 3.78
CA SER A 66 -3.90 5.46 3.65
C SER A 66 -3.13 5.23 4.94
N PHE A 67 -1.83 5.05 4.83
CA PHE A 67 -0.92 5.06 5.98
C PHE A 67 0.35 5.83 5.66
N ALA A 68 0.98 6.41 6.68
CA ALA A 68 2.28 7.06 6.55
C ALA A 68 3.38 6.18 7.14
N TYR A 69 4.49 6.04 6.43
CA TYR A 69 5.67 5.34 6.93
C TYR A 69 6.55 6.32 7.72
N GLN A 70 6.72 6.08 9.03
CA GLN A 70 7.35 7.03 9.95
C GLN A 70 8.64 6.52 10.60
N VAL A 71 9.09 5.32 10.23
CA VAL A 71 10.34 4.74 10.72
C VAL A 71 11.54 5.38 10.03
#